data_AF-A0A916WHH4-F1
#
_entry.id   AF-A0A916WHH4-F1
#
_cell.length_a   1.000
_cell.length_b   1.000
_cell.length_c   1.000
_cell.angle_alpha   90.00
_cell.angle_beta   90.00
_cell.angle_gamma   90.00
#
_symmetry.space_group_name_H-M   'P 1'
#
loop_
_entity.id
_entity.type
_entity.pdbx_description
1 polymer ?
#
loop_
_entity_poly.entity_id
_entity_poly.type
_entity_poly.pdbx_seq_one_letter_code
_entity_poly.pdbx_strand_id
1 'polypeptide(L)'
;MTRPLLRGTVTPVRSLERGAELVVLGPSLGTTTALWDSVAADLAADYRVLRFDLPGHGSSPAASQPFTVADLADAVIDLVDSVGGGPFAYAGISAGGAVGLELALHHPHRIMSLAVICSAARIGSAEGWRERAERARRSGTASLVALSAERWYAPGFLDAHPAAGAPALSALVDVDDESYALCCEALADFDARDAARDIRVPTLCAAGEFDLATPPTQLEALAASIPGATYRLIEGAAHLPATERPDVVASLLRSRLGGMRVRREVLSDAHVDRATAGITAETADFQGFITRYAWGEIWSRPALARRDRSLLTLAALIAGNHQHELAMHVRAALTNGLRRDEIAEAIMHTAIYAGVPAANSAFETAKRVFAELDG
;
A
#
# COMPACT_ATOMS: atom_id res chain seq x y z
N MET A 1 1.07 20.38 22.18
CA MET A 1 0.25 19.15 22.16
C MET A 1 1.16 17.99 22.47
N THR A 2 0.64 16.96 23.14
CA THR A 2 1.46 15.85 23.64
C THR A 2 1.39 14.72 22.62
N ARG A 3 2.53 14.36 22.05
CA ARG A 3 2.61 13.22 21.13
C ARG A 3 2.24 11.94 21.88
N PRO A 4 1.21 11.19 21.46
CA PRO A 4 0.81 9.98 22.16
C PRO A 4 1.81 8.85 21.92
N LEU A 5 1.96 7.95 22.90
CA LEU A 5 2.81 6.77 22.74
C LEU A 5 2.01 5.65 22.06
N LEU A 6 2.49 5.17 20.92
CA LEU A 6 1.91 4.03 20.21
C LEU A 6 2.73 2.76 20.47
N ARG A 7 2.05 1.63 20.57
CA ARG A 7 2.65 0.29 20.55
C ARG A 7 2.22 -0.47 19.32
N GLY A 8 3.09 -1.35 18.85
CA GLY A 8 2.81 -2.16 17.68
C GLY A 8 3.43 -3.55 17.74
N THR A 9 2.94 -4.40 16.85
CA THR A 9 3.40 -5.77 16.64
C THR A 9 4.08 -5.88 15.30
N VAL A 10 5.29 -6.44 15.27
CA VAL A 10 6.03 -6.74 14.04
C VAL A 10 5.81 -8.21 13.68
N THR A 11 5.19 -8.45 12.53
CA THR A 11 5.19 -9.78 11.90
C THR A 11 6.47 -9.91 11.06
N PRO A 12 7.34 -10.90 11.35
CA PRO A 12 8.57 -11.10 10.57
C PRO A 12 8.24 -11.57 9.16
N VAL A 13 9.10 -11.21 8.21
CA VAL A 13 9.06 -11.74 6.85
C VAL A 13 9.42 -13.22 6.86
N ARG A 14 8.74 -14.03 6.04
CA ARG A 14 8.99 -15.46 5.87
C ARG A 14 10.01 -15.77 4.78
N SER A 15 10.16 -14.89 3.78
CA SER A 15 11.24 -15.04 2.80
C SER A 15 12.62 -14.92 3.47
N LEU A 16 13.60 -15.63 2.92
CA LEU A 16 15.00 -15.58 3.38
C LEU A 16 15.76 -14.37 2.81
N GLU A 17 15.07 -13.45 2.14
CA GLU A 17 15.69 -12.28 1.53
C GLU A 17 16.14 -11.28 2.61
N ARG A 18 17.39 -10.82 2.50
CA ARG A 18 17.92 -9.80 3.41
C ARG A 18 17.34 -8.44 2.99
N GLY A 19 16.79 -7.70 3.94
CA GLY A 19 16.36 -6.32 3.70
C GLY A 19 14.91 -6.17 3.22
N ALA A 20 14.02 -7.11 3.53
CA ALA A 20 12.60 -6.99 3.20
C ALA A 20 12.01 -5.64 3.64
N GLU A 21 11.29 -5.01 2.71
CA GLU A 21 10.66 -3.71 2.92
C GLU A 21 9.64 -3.74 4.07
N LEU A 22 9.51 -2.62 4.77
CA LEU A 22 8.55 -2.45 5.85
C LEU A 22 7.21 -1.94 5.31
N VAL A 23 6.13 -2.64 5.69
CA VAL A 23 4.75 -2.19 5.50
C VAL A 23 4.15 -1.89 6.87
N VAL A 24 3.62 -0.67 7.04
CA VAL A 24 2.97 -0.22 8.26
C VAL A 24 1.46 -0.17 8.04
N LEU A 25 0.71 -0.79 8.94
CA LEU A 25 -0.74 -0.93 8.84
C LEU A 25 -1.43 -0.19 10.01
N GLY A 26 -2.20 0.85 9.66
CA GLY A 26 -2.95 1.69 10.60
C GLY A 26 -4.38 1.20 10.83
N PRO A 27 -4.85 1.13 12.09
CA PRO A 27 -6.16 0.57 12.43
C PRO A 27 -7.31 1.56 12.20
N SER A 28 -8.54 1.05 12.24
CA SER A 28 -9.75 1.88 12.35
C SER A 28 -9.99 2.28 13.82
N LEU A 29 -10.69 3.39 14.06
CA LEU A 29 -11.05 3.80 15.41
C LEU A 29 -11.92 2.72 16.09
N GLY A 30 -11.59 2.35 17.32
CA GLY A 30 -12.28 1.30 18.06
C GLY A 30 -11.80 -0.12 17.74
N THR A 31 -10.76 -0.28 16.92
CA THR A 31 -10.17 -1.58 16.58
C THR A 31 -8.74 -1.69 17.10
N THR A 32 -8.16 -2.88 17.00
CA THR A 32 -6.77 -3.16 17.40
C THR A 32 -5.97 -3.71 16.21
N THR A 33 -4.69 -4.03 16.41
CA THR A 33 -3.85 -4.68 15.41
C THR A 33 -4.44 -5.98 14.84
N ALA A 34 -5.37 -6.62 15.57
CA ALA A 34 -6.06 -7.83 15.14
C ALA A 34 -6.88 -7.63 13.85
N LEU A 35 -7.35 -6.40 13.58
CA LEU A 35 -8.02 -6.02 12.32
C LEU A 35 -7.23 -6.47 11.08
N TRP A 36 -5.91 -6.49 11.19
CA TRP A 36 -4.99 -6.76 10.11
C TRP A 36 -4.39 -8.16 10.13
N ASP A 37 -4.78 -9.06 11.04
CA ASP A 37 -4.14 -10.38 11.22
C ASP A 37 -4.03 -11.17 9.90
N SER A 38 -5.15 -11.35 9.20
CA SER A 38 -5.20 -12.11 7.94
C SER A 38 -4.37 -11.45 6.83
N VAL A 39 -4.46 -10.12 6.69
CA VAL A 39 -3.71 -9.36 5.68
C VAL A 39 -2.21 -9.38 5.98
N ALA A 40 -1.82 -9.22 7.24
CA ALA A 40 -0.43 -9.27 7.67
C ALA A 40 0.16 -10.67 7.49
N ALA A 41 -0.62 -11.73 7.76
CA ALA A 41 -0.21 -13.10 7.51
C ALA A 41 0.09 -13.35 6.03
N ASP A 42 -0.71 -12.79 5.10
CA ASP A 42 -0.43 -12.86 3.67
C ASP A 42 0.83 -12.07 3.31
N LEU A 43 0.86 -10.77 3.62
CA LEU A 43 1.95 -9.86 3.27
C LEU A 43 3.31 -10.30 3.83
N ALA A 44 3.33 -10.95 4.99
CA ALA A 44 4.53 -11.51 5.61
C ALA A 44 5.26 -12.55 4.76
N ALA A 45 4.70 -13.00 3.62
CA ALA A 45 5.47 -13.76 2.64
C ALA A 45 6.71 -12.98 2.16
N ASP A 46 6.55 -11.68 1.87
CA ASP A 46 7.57 -10.86 1.19
C ASP A 46 7.97 -9.60 1.97
N TYR A 47 7.16 -9.18 2.95
CA TYR A 47 7.34 -7.92 3.66
C TYR A 47 7.49 -8.12 5.16
N ARG A 48 8.21 -7.21 5.81
CA ARG A 48 8.09 -7.02 7.26
C ARG A 48 6.82 -6.20 7.50
N VAL A 49 5.96 -6.64 8.41
CA VAL A 49 4.68 -5.95 8.64
C VAL A 49 4.62 -5.41 10.05
N LEU A 50 4.56 -4.09 10.21
CA LEU A 50 4.28 -3.43 11.48
C LEU A 50 2.81 -3.05 11.55
N ARG A 51 2.12 -3.46 12.60
CA ARG A 51 0.76 -3.01 12.94
C ARG A 51 0.82 -2.26 14.25
N PHE A 52 0.01 -1.24 14.44
CA PHE A 52 -0.03 -0.49 15.71
C PHE A 52 -1.45 -0.27 16.20
N ASP A 53 -1.58 -0.02 17.50
CA ASP A 53 -2.84 0.36 18.12
C ASP A 53 -2.89 1.87 18.36
N LEU A 54 -4.06 2.49 18.20
CA LEU A 54 -4.31 3.89 18.59
C LEU A 54 -4.21 4.08 20.12
N PRO A 55 -4.08 5.31 20.62
CA PRO A 55 -3.99 5.55 22.06
C PRO A 55 -5.21 4.95 22.80
N GLY A 56 -4.96 4.26 23.91
CA GLY A 56 -5.98 3.55 24.70
C GLY A 56 -6.66 2.36 24.00
N HIS A 57 -6.19 1.98 22.80
CA HIS A 57 -6.64 0.78 22.11
C HIS A 57 -5.60 -0.33 22.30
N GLY A 58 -6.07 -1.57 22.42
CA GLY A 58 -5.21 -2.76 22.43
C GLY A 58 -4.04 -2.63 23.41
N SER A 59 -2.82 -2.65 22.88
CA SER A 59 -1.59 -2.59 23.68
C SER A 59 -1.04 -1.16 23.89
N SER A 60 -1.56 -0.16 23.18
CA SER A 60 -1.13 1.23 23.32
C SER A 60 -1.66 1.81 24.63
N PRO A 61 -0.84 2.53 25.40
CA PRO A 61 -1.29 3.15 26.64
C PRO A 61 -2.40 4.20 26.38
N ALA A 62 -3.26 4.40 27.38
CA ALA A 62 -4.25 5.46 27.36
C ALA A 62 -3.60 6.85 27.25
N ALA A 63 -4.20 7.72 26.44
CA ALA A 63 -3.83 9.13 26.38
C ALA A 63 -4.51 9.89 27.51
N SER A 64 -3.79 10.85 28.11
CA SER A 64 -4.32 11.72 29.16
C SER A 64 -4.42 13.18 28.73
N GLN A 65 -4.04 13.50 27.49
CA GLN A 65 -3.97 14.85 26.95
C GLN A 65 -4.47 14.87 25.50
N PRO A 66 -5.10 15.96 25.04
CA PRO A 66 -5.50 16.12 23.64
C PRO A 66 -4.31 16.05 22.66
N PHE A 67 -4.61 15.51 21.49
CA PHE A 67 -3.69 15.36 20.35
C PHE A 67 -4.46 15.51 19.03
N THR A 68 -3.73 15.72 17.95
CA THR A 68 -4.24 15.81 16.58
C THR A 68 -3.92 14.54 15.78
N VAL A 69 -4.51 14.40 14.58
CA VAL A 69 -4.12 13.33 13.65
C VAL A 69 -2.67 13.49 13.18
N ALA A 70 -2.16 14.73 13.08
CA ALA A 70 -0.74 14.99 12.81
C ALA A 70 0.16 14.49 13.96
N ASP A 71 -0.23 14.67 15.21
CA ASP A 71 0.49 14.10 16.36
C ASP A 71 0.52 12.56 16.32
N LEU A 72 -0.56 11.92 15.83
CA LEU A 72 -0.58 10.47 15.60
C LEU A 72 0.37 10.05 14.47
N ALA A 73 0.44 10.80 13.37
CA ALA A 73 1.38 10.54 12.28
C ALA A 73 2.83 10.64 12.76
N ASP A 74 3.15 11.66 13.54
CA ASP A 74 4.44 11.80 14.21
C ASP A 74 4.76 10.62 15.14
N ALA A 75 3.78 10.15 15.92
CA ALA A 75 3.96 8.98 16.78
C ALA A 75 4.18 7.68 15.99
N VAL A 76 3.62 7.55 14.78
CA VAL A 76 3.91 6.44 13.87
C VAL A 76 5.36 6.49 13.39
N ILE A 77 5.90 7.67 13.10
CA ILE A 77 7.32 7.84 12.75
C ILE A 77 8.22 7.36 13.90
N ASP A 78 7.95 7.78 15.13
CA ASP A 78 8.71 7.35 16.31
C ASP A 78 8.65 5.82 16.48
N LEU A 79 7.47 5.22 16.27
CA LEU A 79 7.29 3.77 16.36
C LEU A 79 8.09 3.04 15.27
N VAL A 80 8.07 3.52 14.04
CA VAL A 80 8.87 2.96 12.93
C VAL A 80 10.37 3.04 13.23
N ASP A 81 10.84 4.17 13.75
CA ASP A 81 12.24 4.37 14.12
C ASP A 81 12.67 3.40 15.24
N SER A 82 11.76 3.08 16.17
CA SER A 82 12.03 2.09 17.22
C SER A 82 12.23 0.64 16.72
N VAL A 83 11.75 0.31 15.50
CA VAL A 83 11.86 -1.05 14.91
C VAL A 83 12.82 -1.12 13.72
N GLY A 84 13.68 -0.12 13.58
CA GLY A 84 14.75 -0.07 12.57
C GLY A 84 14.66 1.09 11.58
N GLY A 85 13.60 1.89 11.63
CA GLY A 85 13.48 3.14 10.87
C GLY A 85 13.43 2.98 9.35
N GLY A 86 13.81 4.06 8.65
CA GLY A 86 13.90 4.12 7.19
C GLY A 86 12.57 4.43 6.48
N PRO A 87 12.58 4.50 5.14
CA PRO A 87 11.36 4.59 4.35
C PRO A 87 10.53 3.31 4.45
N PHE A 88 9.21 3.45 4.44
CA PHE A 88 8.26 2.36 4.52
C PHE A 88 7.04 2.64 3.67
N ALA A 89 6.28 1.60 3.34
CA ALA A 89 4.97 1.79 2.77
C ALA A 89 3.89 1.76 3.85
N TYR A 90 2.81 2.52 3.65
CA TYR A 90 1.76 2.66 4.64
C TYR A 90 0.39 2.32 4.05
N ALA A 91 -0.42 1.59 4.81
CA ALA A 91 -1.83 1.41 4.53
C ALA A 91 -2.65 1.66 5.80
N GLY A 92 -3.77 2.37 5.71
CA GLY A 92 -4.59 2.67 6.87
C GLY A 92 -6.07 2.60 6.56
N ILE A 93 -6.84 2.05 7.51
CA ILE A 93 -8.31 2.04 7.45
C ILE A 93 -8.87 3.20 8.26
N SER A 94 -9.80 3.97 7.71
CA SER A 94 -10.56 5.00 8.45
C SER A 94 -9.65 6.01 9.15
N ALA A 95 -9.65 6.08 10.48
CA ALA A 95 -8.72 6.90 11.26
C ALA A 95 -7.24 6.65 10.88
N GLY A 96 -6.86 5.39 10.67
CA GLY A 96 -5.53 5.04 10.16
C GLY A 96 -5.27 5.59 8.75
N GLY A 97 -6.30 5.72 7.91
CA GLY A 97 -6.19 6.37 6.61
C GLY A 97 -5.95 7.88 6.73
N ALA A 98 -6.59 8.56 7.69
CA ALA A 98 -6.34 9.97 8.00
C ALA A 98 -4.90 10.19 8.49
N VAL A 99 -4.40 9.31 9.37
CA VAL A 99 -2.98 9.28 9.77
C VAL A 99 -2.06 9.09 8.56
N GLY A 100 -2.45 8.25 7.60
CA GLY A 100 -1.71 8.06 6.34
C GLY A 100 -1.62 9.31 5.46
N LEU A 101 -2.68 10.11 5.42
CA LEU A 101 -2.69 11.39 4.71
C LEU A 101 -1.74 12.39 5.39
N GLU A 102 -1.79 12.51 6.71
CA GLU A 102 -0.87 13.35 7.49
C GLU A 102 0.61 12.91 7.31
N LEU A 103 0.87 11.60 7.31
CA LEU A 103 2.20 11.06 7.02
C LEU A 103 2.70 11.47 5.62
N ALA A 104 1.84 11.39 4.60
CA ALA A 104 2.22 11.74 3.24
C ALA A 104 2.42 13.25 3.04
N LEU A 105 1.75 14.08 3.84
CA LEU A 105 1.88 15.55 3.81
C LEU A 105 3.12 16.02 4.56
N HIS A 106 3.36 15.50 5.77
CA HIS A 106 4.39 16.00 6.68
C HIS A 106 5.69 15.19 6.64
N HIS A 107 5.62 13.92 6.25
CA HIS A 107 6.77 13.01 6.18
C HIS A 107 6.92 12.33 4.80
N PRO A 108 6.76 13.04 3.66
CA PRO A 108 6.71 12.41 2.33
C PRO A 108 7.95 11.59 1.98
N HIS A 109 9.12 11.97 2.50
CA HIS A 109 10.39 11.26 2.30
C HIS A 109 10.45 9.89 3.00
N ARG A 110 9.57 9.65 3.98
CA ARG A 110 9.45 8.37 4.69
C ARG A 110 8.48 7.42 4.03
N ILE A 111 7.58 7.91 3.17
CA ILE A 111 6.47 7.11 2.64
C ILE A 111 6.77 6.67 1.20
N MET A 112 7.05 5.39 1.01
CA MET A 112 7.29 4.79 -0.31
C MET A 112 6.02 4.69 -1.16
N SER A 113 4.91 4.37 -0.50
CA SER A 113 3.57 4.38 -1.09
C SER A 113 2.51 4.43 -0.01
N LEU A 114 1.33 4.92 -0.36
CA LEU A 114 0.20 5.10 0.54
C LEU A 114 -1.03 4.34 0.03
N ALA A 115 -1.71 3.62 0.92
CA ALA A 115 -3.05 3.10 0.70
C ALA A 115 -4.03 3.68 1.75
N VAL A 116 -4.99 4.47 1.29
CA VAL A 116 -6.07 5.04 2.10
C VAL A 116 -7.31 4.20 1.88
N ILE A 117 -7.74 3.45 2.90
CA ILE A 117 -8.81 2.45 2.80
C ILE A 117 -9.98 2.90 3.69
N CYS A 118 -11.20 2.94 3.15
CA CYS A 118 -12.42 3.27 3.91
C CYS A 118 -12.21 4.48 4.85
N SER A 119 -11.75 5.59 4.29
CA SER A 119 -11.35 6.83 4.99
C SER A 119 -11.70 8.04 4.12
N ALA A 120 -11.32 9.26 4.48
CA ALA A 120 -11.54 10.44 3.64
C ALA A 120 -10.59 11.57 4.04
N ALA A 121 -10.41 12.58 3.18
CA ALA A 121 -9.74 13.83 3.56
C ALA A 121 -10.50 14.62 4.63
N ARG A 122 -11.79 14.34 4.80
CA ARG A 122 -12.59 14.78 5.95
C ARG A 122 -13.59 13.67 6.26
N ILE A 123 -13.49 13.08 7.45
CA ILE A 123 -14.36 11.97 7.87
C ILE A 123 -15.50 12.55 8.69
N GLY A 124 -16.76 12.36 8.27
CA GLY A 124 -17.93 12.87 9.00
C GLY A 124 -17.92 14.39 9.22
N SER A 125 -18.52 14.86 10.31
CA SER A 125 -18.57 16.27 10.71
C SER A 125 -17.92 16.48 12.08
N ALA A 126 -17.39 17.69 12.34
CA ALA A 126 -16.83 18.03 13.65
C ALA A 126 -17.84 17.83 14.79
N GLU A 127 -19.08 18.26 14.58
CA GLU A 127 -20.17 18.11 15.54
C GLU A 127 -20.46 16.64 15.84
N GLY A 128 -20.62 15.80 14.80
CA GLY A 128 -20.90 14.38 15.00
C GLY A 128 -19.76 13.63 15.71
N TRP A 129 -18.50 14.05 15.49
CA TRP A 129 -17.37 13.50 16.25
C TRP A 129 -17.37 13.93 17.71
N ARG A 130 -17.68 15.20 18.01
CA ARG A 130 -17.79 15.70 19.40
C ARG A 130 -18.94 15.03 20.15
N GLU A 131 -20.10 14.86 19.50
CA GLU A 131 -21.21 14.08 20.05
C GLU A 131 -20.82 12.63 20.36
N ARG A 132 -20.05 12.00 19.46
CA ARG A 132 -19.54 10.64 19.66
C ARG A 132 -18.54 10.57 20.82
N ALA A 133 -17.67 11.57 20.95
CA ALA A 133 -16.73 11.71 22.07
C ALA A 133 -17.47 11.84 23.42
N GLU A 134 -18.47 12.72 23.49
CA GLU A 134 -19.30 12.89 24.68
C GLU A 134 -20.05 11.61 25.05
N ARG A 135 -20.57 10.88 24.06
CA ARG A 135 -21.21 9.58 24.28
C ARG A 135 -20.25 8.56 24.86
N ALA A 136 -19.02 8.46 24.33
CA ALA A 136 -18.00 7.56 24.86
C ALA A 136 -17.69 7.91 26.33
N ARG A 137 -17.45 9.18 26.66
CA ARG A 137 -17.21 9.61 28.05
C ARG A 137 -18.39 9.35 29.00
N ARG A 138 -19.62 9.51 28.52
CA ARG A 138 -20.83 9.38 29.35
C ARG A 138 -21.31 7.94 29.53
N SER A 139 -21.12 7.10 28.53
CA SER A 139 -21.79 5.79 28.44
C SER A 139 -20.86 4.65 28.06
N GLY A 140 -19.57 4.94 27.94
CA GLY A 140 -18.53 4.00 27.55
C GLY A 140 -18.54 3.65 26.07
N THR A 141 -17.40 3.15 25.59
CA THR A 141 -17.20 2.59 24.25
C THR A 141 -18.10 1.39 23.99
N ALA A 142 -18.46 0.62 25.02
CA ALA A 142 -19.46 -0.44 24.96
C ALA A 142 -20.81 0.02 24.37
N SER A 143 -21.21 1.27 24.62
CA SER A 143 -22.45 1.83 24.07
C SER A 143 -22.42 2.00 22.55
N LEU A 144 -21.23 1.92 21.92
CA LEU A 144 -21.03 2.12 20.48
C LEU A 144 -21.05 0.81 19.69
N VAL A 145 -21.12 -0.36 20.35
CA VAL A 145 -21.02 -1.68 19.69
C VAL A 145 -22.12 -1.89 18.64
N ALA A 146 -23.39 -1.66 18.98
CA ALA A 146 -24.50 -1.87 18.05
C ALA A 146 -24.37 -1.01 16.78
N LEU A 147 -24.09 0.28 16.95
CA LEU A 147 -23.88 1.19 15.81
C LEU A 147 -22.63 0.83 15.00
N SER A 148 -21.58 0.34 15.66
CA SER A 148 -20.34 -0.05 14.99
C SER A 148 -20.53 -1.34 14.19
N ALA A 149 -21.28 -2.32 14.71
CA ALA A 149 -21.62 -3.54 13.98
C ALA A 149 -22.34 -3.25 12.65
N GLU A 150 -23.30 -2.31 12.65
CA GLU A 150 -24.04 -1.91 11.44
C GLU A 150 -23.16 -1.17 10.42
N ARG A 151 -22.14 -0.43 10.88
CA ARG A 151 -21.28 0.37 9.99
C ARG A 151 -20.05 -0.38 9.51
N TRP A 152 -19.53 -1.29 10.33
CA TRP A 152 -18.26 -1.96 10.08
C TRP A 152 -18.35 -3.06 9.05
N TYR A 153 -19.50 -3.71 8.94
CA TYR A 153 -19.66 -4.93 8.15
C TYR A 153 -20.80 -4.81 7.14
N ALA A 154 -20.60 -5.44 5.99
CA ALA A 154 -21.57 -5.54 4.92
C ALA A 154 -22.82 -6.30 5.40
N PRO A 155 -23.99 -6.03 4.79
CA PRO A 155 -25.22 -6.75 5.13
C PRO A 155 -25.04 -8.27 5.12
N GLY A 156 -25.41 -8.93 6.23
CA GLY A 156 -25.33 -10.38 6.38
C GLY A 156 -23.94 -10.95 6.71
N PHE A 157 -22.88 -10.14 6.76
CA PHE A 157 -21.53 -10.63 7.05
C PHE A 157 -21.41 -11.23 8.45
N LEU A 158 -21.91 -10.53 9.48
CA LEU A 158 -21.83 -11.00 10.87
C LEU A 158 -22.61 -12.29 11.12
N ASP A 159 -23.72 -12.51 10.40
CA ASP A 159 -24.50 -13.74 10.48
C ASP A 159 -23.76 -14.92 9.85
N ALA A 160 -23.12 -14.68 8.71
CA ALA A 160 -22.40 -15.71 7.98
C ALA A 160 -20.99 -16.00 8.55
N HIS A 161 -20.32 -14.99 9.13
CA HIS A 161 -18.92 -15.05 9.57
C HIS A 161 -18.74 -14.46 10.99
N PRO A 162 -19.51 -14.93 12.00
CA PRO A 162 -19.50 -14.32 13.33
C PRO A 162 -18.11 -14.36 13.98
N ALA A 163 -17.36 -15.45 13.77
CA ALA A 163 -16.01 -15.60 14.32
C ALA A 163 -14.99 -14.60 13.73
N ALA A 164 -15.23 -14.07 12.53
CA ALA A 164 -14.36 -13.09 11.90
C ALA A 164 -14.65 -11.66 12.40
N GLY A 165 -15.93 -11.30 12.57
CA GLY A 165 -16.33 -9.95 12.96
C GLY A 165 -16.41 -9.69 14.47
N ALA A 166 -16.79 -10.69 15.27
CA ALA A 166 -16.97 -10.53 16.71
C ALA A 166 -15.73 -10.01 17.48
N PRO A 167 -14.49 -10.42 17.15
CA PRO A 167 -13.31 -9.93 17.88
C PRO A 167 -13.14 -8.42 17.87
N ALA A 168 -13.41 -7.74 16.75
CA ALA A 168 -13.30 -6.27 16.68
C ALA A 168 -14.37 -5.59 17.55
N LEU A 169 -15.59 -6.11 17.55
CA LEU A 169 -16.68 -5.60 18.39
C LEU A 169 -16.42 -5.84 19.88
N SER A 170 -15.81 -6.97 20.24
CA SER A 170 -15.35 -7.23 21.60
C SER A 170 -14.25 -6.26 22.00
N ALA A 171 -13.24 -6.07 21.14
CA ALA A 171 -12.13 -5.17 21.42
C ALA A 171 -12.60 -3.72 21.62
N LEU A 172 -13.64 -3.27 20.91
CA LEU A 172 -14.23 -1.95 21.09
C LEU A 172 -14.70 -1.71 22.53
N VAL A 173 -15.24 -2.73 23.20
CA VAL A 173 -15.71 -2.63 24.60
C VAL A 173 -14.55 -2.37 25.56
N ASP A 174 -13.36 -2.87 25.24
CA ASP A 174 -12.16 -2.78 26.07
C ASP A 174 -11.33 -1.51 25.80
N VAL A 175 -11.72 -0.70 24.81
CA VAL A 175 -11.02 0.57 24.52
C VAL A 175 -11.30 1.57 25.64
N ASP A 176 -10.24 2.23 26.10
CA ASP A 176 -10.32 3.31 27.09
C ASP A 176 -11.22 4.46 26.58
N ASP A 177 -12.25 4.78 27.36
CA ASP A 177 -13.30 5.72 26.99
C ASP A 177 -12.78 7.13 26.69
N GLU A 178 -11.85 7.62 27.51
CA GLU A 178 -11.27 8.95 27.32
C GLU A 178 -10.38 8.99 26.09
N SER A 179 -9.52 8.00 25.89
CA SER A 179 -8.66 7.91 24.72
C SER A 179 -9.47 7.79 23.42
N TYR A 180 -10.59 7.04 23.44
CA TYR A 180 -11.53 6.99 22.33
C TYR A 180 -12.11 8.37 22.03
N ALA A 181 -12.54 9.10 23.06
CA ALA A 181 -13.08 10.44 22.93
C ALA A 181 -12.04 11.44 22.38
N LEU A 182 -10.79 11.37 22.85
CA LEU A 182 -9.69 12.20 22.33
C LEU A 182 -9.38 11.87 20.86
N CYS A 183 -9.44 10.60 20.45
CA CYS A 183 -9.35 10.23 19.03
C CYS A 183 -10.52 10.81 18.20
N CYS A 184 -11.75 10.82 18.73
CA CYS A 184 -12.89 11.47 18.08
C CYS A 184 -12.64 12.98 17.92
N GLU A 185 -12.13 13.65 18.95
CA GLU A 185 -11.79 15.08 18.88
C GLU A 185 -10.70 15.37 17.84
N ALA A 186 -9.67 14.54 17.78
CA ALA A 186 -8.63 14.63 16.74
C ALA A 186 -9.25 14.52 15.33
N LEU A 187 -10.21 13.61 15.12
CA LEU A 187 -10.93 13.47 13.86
C LEU A 187 -11.91 14.62 13.59
N ALA A 188 -12.46 15.24 14.63
CA ALA A 188 -13.32 16.42 14.51
C ALA A 188 -12.57 17.60 13.87
N ASP A 189 -11.30 17.72 14.20
CA ASP A 189 -10.43 18.82 13.77
C ASP A 189 -9.66 18.50 12.47
N PHE A 190 -9.52 17.21 12.11
CA PHE A 190 -8.84 16.77 10.89
C PHE A 190 -9.54 17.22 9.59
N ASP A 191 -8.83 17.93 8.73
CA ASP A 191 -9.29 18.32 7.39
C ASP A 191 -8.12 18.46 6.42
N ALA A 192 -7.96 17.48 5.54
CA ALA A 192 -6.94 17.44 4.50
C ALA A 192 -7.49 17.76 3.11
N ARG A 193 -8.73 18.27 2.97
CA ARG A 193 -9.37 18.44 1.64
C ARG A 193 -8.57 19.34 0.72
N ASP A 194 -8.03 20.42 1.26
CA ASP A 194 -7.20 21.34 0.47
C ASP A 194 -5.78 20.80 0.29
N ALA A 195 -5.17 20.27 1.34
CA ALA A 195 -3.79 19.80 1.34
C ALA A 195 -3.59 18.50 0.53
N ALA A 196 -4.62 17.67 0.34
CA ALA A 196 -4.51 16.40 -0.39
C ALA A 196 -3.93 16.58 -1.80
N ARG A 197 -4.18 17.72 -2.46
CA ARG A 197 -3.62 18.06 -3.78
C ARG A 197 -2.09 18.17 -3.79
N ASP A 198 -1.47 18.35 -2.63
CA ASP A 198 -0.03 18.50 -2.45
C ASP A 198 0.68 17.17 -2.18
N ILE A 199 -0.08 16.09 -1.97
CA ILE A 199 0.48 14.75 -1.86
C ILE A 199 1.12 14.35 -3.19
N ARG A 200 2.40 13.97 -3.14
CA ARG A 200 3.16 13.41 -4.27
C ARG A 200 3.49 11.93 -4.08
N VAL A 201 3.19 11.39 -2.90
CA VAL A 201 3.41 9.98 -2.60
C VAL A 201 2.49 9.14 -3.50
N PRO A 202 3.02 8.07 -4.11
CA PRO A 202 2.21 7.20 -4.95
C PRO A 202 1.04 6.56 -4.14
N THR A 203 -0.21 6.97 -4.42
CA THR A 203 -1.37 6.71 -3.53
C THR A 203 -2.45 5.80 -4.15
N LEU A 204 -2.97 4.85 -3.38
CA LEU A 204 -4.18 4.05 -3.68
C LEU A 204 -5.28 4.46 -2.70
N CYS A 205 -6.46 4.81 -3.20
CA CYS A 205 -7.68 4.93 -2.42
C CYS A 205 -8.55 3.71 -2.66
N ALA A 206 -9.05 3.07 -1.61
CA ALA A 206 -9.97 1.95 -1.74
C ALA A 206 -11.15 2.08 -0.78
N ALA A 207 -12.35 1.71 -1.23
CA ALA A 207 -13.56 1.76 -0.43
C ALA A 207 -14.32 0.44 -0.50
N GLY A 208 -14.92 0.01 0.60
CA GLY A 208 -15.91 -1.06 0.58
C GLY A 208 -17.21 -0.59 -0.07
N GLU A 209 -17.80 -1.43 -0.90
CA GLU A 209 -19.09 -1.19 -1.58
C GLU A 209 -20.20 -0.70 -0.65
N PHE A 210 -20.27 -1.26 0.56
CA PHE A 210 -21.30 -0.99 1.55
C PHE A 210 -20.84 -0.04 2.66
N ASP A 211 -19.72 0.68 2.50
CA ASP A 211 -19.23 1.58 3.53
C ASP A 211 -20.19 2.77 3.73
N LEU A 212 -20.82 2.82 4.92
CA LEU A 212 -21.71 3.91 5.31
C LEU A 212 -21.00 5.02 6.09
N ALA A 213 -19.84 4.73 6.69
CA ALA A 213 -19.10 5.69 7.50
C ALA A 213 -18.30 6.64 6.60
N THR A 214 -17.70 6.12 5.55
CA THR A 214 -16.99 6.86 4.50
C THR A 214 -17.42 6.34 3.13
N PRO A 215 -18.56 6.82 2.60
CA PRO A 215 -19.12 6.31 1.35
C PRO A 215 -18.10 6.27 0.21
N PRO A 216 -18.18 5.30 -0.73
CA PRO A 216 -17.22 5.14 -1.82
C PRO A 216 -16.91 6.42 -2.60
N THR A 217 -17.92 7.27 -2.78
CA THR A 217 -17.80 8.58 -3.45
C THR A 217 -16.79 9.52 -2.76
N GLN A 218 -16.56 9.40 -1.45
CA GLN A 218 -15.56 10.20 -0.74
C GLN A 218 -14.13 9.78 -1.10
N LEU A 219 -13.85 8.48 -1.24
CA LEU A 219 -12.52 7.99 -1.64
C LEU A 219 -12.28 8.21 -3.12
N GLU A 220 -13.32 8.12 -3.94
CA GLU A 220 -13.24 8.47 -5.36
C GLU A 220 -12.88 9.95 -5.52
N ALA A 221 -13.54 10.85 -4.79
CA ALA A 221 -13.22 12.27 -4.78
C ALA A 221 -11.80 12.55 -4.24
N LEU A 222 -11.38 11.84 -3.17
CA LEU A 222 -10.01 11.94 -2.65
C LEU A 222 -8.99 11.52 -3.69
N ALA A 223 -9.19 10.38 -4.36
CA ALA A 223 -8.29 9.90 -5.41
C ALA A 223 -8.20 10.89 -6.57
N ALA A 224 -9.32 11.52 -6.95
CA ALA A 224 -9.33 12.56 -7.99
C ALA A 224 -8.57 13.83 -7.58
N SER A 225 -8.46 14.12 -6.29
CA SER A 225 -7.72 15.28 -5.77
C SER A 225 -6.21 15.07 -5.68
N ILE A 226 -5.73 13.82 -5.54
CA ILE A 226 -4.32 13.48 -5.37
C ILE A 226 -3.69 13.15 -6.73
N PRO A 227 -2.65 13.89 -7.18
CA PRO A 227 -1.97 13.59 -8.45
C PRO A 227 -1.46 12.15 -8.53
N GLY A 228 -1.85 11.45 -9.60
CA GLY A 228 -1.41 10.06 -9.86
C GLY A 228 -2.02 9.00 -8.93
N ALA A 229 -2.98 9.36 -8.07
CA ALA A 229 -3.68 8.40 -7.24
C ALA A 229 -4.65 7.53 -8.05
N THR A 230 -4.94 6.34 -7.52
CA THR A 230 -5.88 5.40 -8.12
C THR A 230 -6.99 5.05 -7.14
N TYR A 231 -8.20 4.86 -7.65
CA TYR A 231 -9.36 4.42 -6.87
C TYR A 231 -9.72 2.95 -7.17
N ARG A 232 -10.13 2.19 -6.14
CA ARG A 232 -10.64 0.81 -6.25
C ARG A 232 -11.84 0.59 -5.32
N LEU A 233 -12.89 0.00 -5.86
CA LEU A 233 -14.02 -0.50 -5.06
C LEU A 233 -13.73 -1.94 -4.62
N ILE A 234 -13.97 -2.26 -3.35
CA ILE A 234 -13.90 -3.60 -2.79
C ILE A 234 -15.33 -4.12 -2.67
N GLU A 235 -15.74 -4.90 -3.67
CA GLU A 235 -17.07 -5.51 -3.72
C GLU A 235 -17.33 -6.39 -2.50
N GLY A 236 -18.56 -6.38 -1.98
CA GLY A 236 -18.93 -7.25 -0.87
C GLY A 236 -18.34 -6.88 0.50
N ALA A 237 -17.73 -5.71 0.65
CA ALA A 237 -17.19 -5.22 1.92
C ALA A 237 -17.84 -3.88 2.32
N ALA A 238 -17.85 -3.58 3.61
CA ALA A 238 -18.21 -2.28 4.16
C ALA A 238 -16.96 -1.56 4.70
N HIS A 239 -17.00 -1.05 5.92
CA HIS A 239 -15.96 -0.18 6.46
C HIS A 239 -14.70 -0.92 6.94
N LEU A 240 -14.77 -2.23 7.24
CA LEU A 240 -13.63 -3.05 7.66
C LEU A 240 -13.25 -4.14 6.63
N PRO A 241 -12.84 -3.75 5.40
CA PRO A 241 -12.57 -4.70 4.32
C PRO A 241 -11.39 -5.64 4.63
N ALA A 242 -10.49 -5.28 5.55
CA ALA A 242 -9.40 -6.18 5.98
C ALA A 242 -9.90 -7.42 6.73
N THR A 243 -11.08 -7.35 7.34
CA THR A 243 -11.75 -8.50 7.95
C THR A 243 -12.61 -9.25 6.93
N GLU A 244 -13.35 -8.52 6.08
CA GLU A 244 -14.35 -9.10 5.19
C GLU A 244 -13.75 -9.72 3.93
N ARG A 245 -12.74 -9.05 3.35
CA ARG A 245 -12.09 -9.41 2.09
C ARG A 245 -10.56 -9.33 2.23
N PRO A 246 -9.95 -10.06 3.19
CA PRO A 246 -8.52 -9.96 3.48
C PRO A 246 -7.62 -10.29 2.27
N ASP A 247 -8.05 -11.23 1.44
CA ASP A 247 -7.38 -11.64 0.19
C ASP A 247 -7.34 -10.49 -0.83
N VAL A 248 -8.45 -9.80 -1.02
CA VAL A 248 -8.56 -8.65 -1.93
C VAL A 248 -7.71 -7.49 -1.42
N VAL A 249 -7.80 -7.18 -0.12
CA VAL A 249 -6.99 -6.11 0.49
C VAL A 249 -5.50 -6.43 0.37
N ALA A 250 -5.06 -7.64 0.72
CA ALA A 250 -3.66 -8.04 0.57
C ALA A 250 -3.19 -7.94 -0.89
N SER A 251 -4.00 -8.37 -1.86
CA SER A 251 -3.70 -8.24 -3.29
C SER A 251 -3.55 -6.79 -3.74
N LEU A 252 -4.47 -5.91 -3.34
CA LEU A 252 -4.40 -4.47 -3.63
C LEU A 252 -3.13 -3.84 -3.05
N LEU A 253 -2.78 -4.19 -1.81
CA LEU A 253 -1.55 -3.74 -1.19
C LEU A 253 -0.33 -4.28 -1.94
N ARG A 254 -0.25 -5.58 -2.24
CA ARG A 254 0.86 -6.16 -3.03
C ARG A 254 1.04 -5.48 -4.38
N SER A 255 -0.05 -5.14 -5.08
CA SER A 255 0.02 -4.44 -6.36
C SER A 255 0.62 -3.03 -6.21
N ARG A 256 0.22 -2.32 -5.15
CA ARG A 256 0.76 -0.99 -4.80
C ARG A 256 2.23 -1.04 -4.42
N LEU A 257 2.60 -2.01 -3.58
CA LEU A 257 3.89 -2.17 -2.92
C LEU A 257 4.94 -2.80 -3.85
N GLY A 258 4.55 -3.85 -4.57
CA GLY A 258 5.44 -4.70 -5.34
C GLY A 258 5.93 -4.09 -6.65
N GLY A 259 5.31 -3.02 -7.16
CA GLY A 259 5.69 -2.45 -8.46
C GLY A 259 7.14 -1.97 -8.50
N MET A 260 7.59 -1.22 -7.50
CA MET A 260 8.98 -0.77 -7.45
C MET A 260 9.95 -1.90 -7.16
N ARG A 261 9.59 -2.83 -6.28
CA ARG A 261 10.40 -4.02 -5.99
C ARG A 261 10.60 -4.89 -7.24
N VAL A 262 9.53 -5.24 -7.94
CA VAL A 262 9.61 -6.02 -9.19
C VAL A 262 10.38 -5.24 -10.26
N ARG A 263 10.18 -3.92 -10.37
CA ARG A 263 10.95 -3.07 -11.30
C ARG A 263 12.46 -3.17 -11.01
N ARG A 264 12.86 -3.10 -9.75
CA ARG A 264 14.27 -3.20 -9.30
C ARG A 264 14.83 -4.60 -9.49
N GLU A 265 14.09 -5.63 -9.13
CA GLU A 265 14.51 -7.04 -9.30
C GLU A 265 14.68 -7.41 -10.78
N VAL A 266 13.86 -6.83 -11.67
CA VAL A 266 13.95 -7.09 -13.11
C VAL A 266 15.02 -6.21 -13.79
N LEU A 267 15.09 -4.91 -13.46
CA LEU A 267 15.93 -3.95 -14.17
C LEU A 267 17.25 -3.61 -13.47
N SER A 268 17.49 -4.11 -12.26
CA SER A 268 18.54 -3.72 -11.30
C SER A 268 18.33 -2.36 -10.63
N ASP A 269 18.81 -2.23 -9.38
CA ASP A 269 18.78 -0.99 -8.61
C ASP A 269 19.47 0.17 -9.33
N ALA A 270 20.67 -0.06 -9.87
CA ALA A 270 21.44 0.98 -10.55
C ALA A 270 20.70 1.58 -11.76
N HIS A 271 19.92 0.76 -12.49
CA HIS A 271 19.08 1.27 -13.58
C HIS A 271 17.91 2.08 -13.03
N VAL A 272 17.20 1.55 -12.04
CA VAL A 272 16.03 2.22 -11.45
C VAL A 272 16.40 3.54 -10.79
N ASP A 273 17.54 3.62 -10.11
CA ASP A 273 18.03 4.83 -9.46
C ASP A 273 18.35 5.92 -10.48
N ARG A 274 19.06 5.57 -11.57
CA ARG A 274 19.31 6.51 -12.69
C ARG A 274 18.01 6.98 -13.34
N ALA A 275 17.07 6.05 -13.58
CA ALA A 275 15.77 6.39 -14.17
C ALA A 275 14.97 7.31 -13.24
N THR A 276 15.01 7.07 -11.93
CA THR A 276 14.31 7.87 -10.92
C THR A 276 14.90 9.27 -10.79
N ALA A 277 16.24 9.38 -10.79
CA ALA A 277 16.93 10.67 -10.73
C ALA A 277 16.67 11.54 -11.98
N GLY A 278 16.37 10.92 -13.12
CA GLY A 278 16.00 11.59 -14.36
C GLY A 278 14.52 11.96 -14.49
N ILE A 279 13.69 11.69 -13.48
CA ILE A 279 12.26 12.02 -13.53
C ILE A 279 12.09 13.54 -13.46
N THR A 280 11.38 14.07 -14.44
CA THR A 280 10.94 15.48 -14.49
C THR A 280 9.45 15.58 -14.18
N ALA A 281 8.95 16.79 -13.96
CA ALA A 281 7.52 17.02 -13.72
C ALA A 281 6.66 16.50 -14.88
N GLU A 282 7.14 16.62 -16.12
CA GLU A 282 6.44 16.17 -17.33
C GLU A 282 6.40 14.65 -17.49
N THR A 283 7.33 13.93 -16.87
CA THR A 283 7.48 12.48 -17.03
C THR A 283 7.09 11.68 -15.79
N ALA A 284 6.87 12.33 -14.64
CA ALA A 284 6.54 11.70 -13.37
C ALA A 284 5.30 10.79 -13.45
N ASP A 285 4.21 11.29 -14.05
CA ASP A 285 2.97 10.51 -14.17
C ASP A 285 3.16 9.25 -15.01
N PHE A 286 3.91 9.35 -16.11
CA PHE A 286 4.20 8.22 -16.98
C PHE A 286 5.11 7.18 -16.31
N GLN A 287 6.13 7.64 -15.56
CA GLN A 287 7.01 6.78 -14.79
C GLN A 287 6.25 6.06 -13.65
N GLY A 288 5.31 6.75 -13.00
CA GLY A 288 4.38 6.16 -12.05
C GLY A 288 3.46 5.12 -12.70
N PHE A 289 2.93 5.42 -13.89
CA PHE A 289 2.11 4.50 -14.67
C PHE A 289 2.85 3.21 -15.04
N ILE A 290 4.05 3.30 -15.62
CA ILE A 290 4.86 2.12 -15.97
C ILE A 290 5.21 1.32 -14.73
N THR A 291 5.67 1.98 -13.66
CA THR A 291 6.00 1.35 -12.37
C THR A 291 4.87 0.45 -11.88
N ARG A 292 3.66 1.00 -11.88
CA ARG A 292 2.46 0.32 -11.40
C ARG A 292 2.03 -0.81 -12.33
N TYR A 293 1.79 -0.52 -13.61
CA TYR A 293 1.13 -1.48 -14.48
C TYR A 293 2.08 -2.54 -15.01
N ALA A 294 3.26 -2.14 -15.51
CA ALA A 294 4.20 -3.11 -16.02
C ALA A 294 4.69 -4.00 -14.87
N TRP A 295 5.18 -3.40 -13.79
CA TRP A 295 5.89 -4.16 -12.75
C TRP A 295 4.98 -4.61 -11.61
N GLY A 296 4.06 -3.75 -11.16
CA GLY A 296 3.14 -4.04 -10.07
C GLY A 296 1.97 -4.95 -10.45
N GLU A 297 1.56 -4.97 -11.72
CA GLU A 297 0.42 -5.77 -12.18
C GLU A 297 0.80 -6.88 -13.16
N ILE A 298 1.57 -6.63 -14.22
CA ILE A 298 1.80 -7.64 -15.27
C ILE A 298 2.96 -8.58 -14.94
N TRP A 299 4.13 -8.03 -14.60
CA TRP A 299 5.33 -8.81 -14.27
C TRP A 299 5.25 -9.53 -12.93
N SER A 300 4.38 -9.07 -12.03
CA SER A 300 4.15 -9.66 -10.70
C SER A 300 3.20 -10.86 -10.71
N ARG A 301 2.47 -11.11 -11.80
CA ARG A 301 1.46 -12.19 -11.85
C ARG A 301 2.12 -13.58 -11.83
N PRO A 302 1.56 -14.55 -11.07
CA PRO A 302 2.21 -15.83 -10.81
C PRO A 302 2.18 -16.82 -11.98
N ALA A 303 1.31 -16.60 -12.97
CA ALA A 303 1.08 -17.57 -14.05
C ALA A 303 2.27 -17.79 -15.00
N LEU A 304 3.21 -16.84 -15.08
CA LEU A 304 4.44 -16.97 -15.86
C LEU A 304 5.62 -16.53 -15.00
N ALA A 305 6.68 -17.33 -14.99
CA ALA A 305 7.94 -16.98 -14.34
C ALA A 305 8.60 -15.78 -15.06
N ARG A 306 9.44 -15.03 -14.34
CA ARG A 306 10.14 -13.85 -14.90
C ARG A 306 11.06 -14.20 -16.06
N ARG A 307 11.67 -15.38 -16.03
CA ARG A 307 12.46 -15.95 -17.12
C ARG A 307 11.64 -15.98 -18.42
N ASP A 308 10.44 -16.55 -18.36
CA ASP A 308 9.58 -16.73 -19.53
C ASP A 308 9.00 -15.40 -20.01
N ARG A 309 8.66 -14.50 -19.08
CA ARG A 309 8.27 -13.12 -19.41
C ARG A 309 9.38 -12.37 -20.13
N SER A 310 10.64 -12.62 -19.77
CA SER A 310 11.79 -12.02 -20.45
C SER A 310 11.92 -12.52 -21.89
N LEU A 311 11.70 -13.82 -22.15
CA LEU A 311 11.65 -14.35 -23.52
C LEU A 311 10.58 -13.65 -24.37
N LEU A 312 9.37 -13.54 -23.84
CA LEU A 312 8.25 -12.86 -24.51
C LEU A 312 8.55 -11.38 -24.78
N THR A 313 9.16 -10.70 -23.80
CA THR A 313 9.53 -9.29 -23.91
C THR A 313 10.60 -9.07 -24.96
N LEU A 314 11.65 -9.90 -24.97
CA LEU A 314 12.69 -9.84 -26.02
C LEU A 314 12.08 -10.05 -27.40
N ALA A 315 11.25 -11.09 -27.58
CA ALA A 315 10.60 -11.36 -28.86
C ALA A 315 9.73 -10.16 -29.33
N ALA A 316 8.95 -9.55 -28.43
CA ALA A 316 8.12 -8.38 -28.73
C ALA A 316 8.96 -7.14 -29.11
N LEU A 317 10.04 -6.86 -28.37
CA LEU A 317 10.92 -5.72 -28.65
C LEU A 317 11.66 -5.89 -29.98
N ILE A 318 12.07 -7.12 -30.31
CA ILE A 318 12.71 -7.45 -31.59
C ILE A 318 11.71 -7.26 -32.74
N ALA A 319 10.50 -7.82 -32.61
CA ALA A 319 9.46 -7.70 -33.63
C ALA A 319 9.01 -6.24 -33.85
N GLY A 320 8.95 -5.43 -32.79
CA GLY A 320 8.65 -4.00 -32.86
C GLY A 320 9.83 -3.10 -33.23
N ASN A 321 11.03 -3.67 -33.42
CA ASN A 321 12.28 -2.95 -33.68
C ASN A 321 12.63 -1.86 -32.63
N HIS A 322 12.31 -2.13 -31.35
CA HIS A 322 12.56 -1.22 -30.22
C HIS A 322 13.97 -1.38 -29.65
N GLN A 323 15.00 -1.13 -30.48
CA GLN A 323 16.41 -1.39 -30.14
C GLN A 323 16.91 -0.62 -28.91
N HIS A 324 16.37 0.58 -28.66
CA HIS A 324 16.71 1.39 -27.49
C HIS A 324 16.40 0.67 -26.16
N GLU A 325 15.26 -0.01 -26.09
CA GLU A 325 14.78 -0.74 -24.91
C GLU A 325 15.36 -2.16 -24.84
N LEU A 326 15.73 -2.74 -25.99
CA LEU A 326 16.21 -4.11 -26.06
C LEU A 326 17.46 -4.34 -25.19
N ALA A 327 18.39 -3.37 -25.17
CA ALA A 327 19.63 -3.51 -24.42
C ALA A 327 19.39 -3.67 -22.90
N MET A 328 18.44 -2.94 -22.31
CA MET A 328 18.10 -3.12 -20.90
C MET A 328 17.40 -4.45 -20.65
N HIS A 329 16.54 -4.89 -21.57
CA HIS A 329 15.85 -6.17 -21.43
C HIS A 329 16.72 -7.40 -21.66
N VAL A 330 17.83 -7.31 -22.40
CA VAL A 330 18.85 -8.37 -22.45
C VAL A 330 19.55 -8.51 -21.09
N ARG A 331 19.86 -7.41 -20.40
CA ARG A 331 20.42 -7.46 -19.03
C ARG A 331 19.40 -8.02 -18.03
N ALA A 332 18.15 -7.58 -18.14
CA ALA A 332 17.05 -8.07 -17.33
C ALA A 332 16.81 -9.58 -17.53
N ALA A 333 16.91 -10.07 -18.77
CA ALA A 333 16.79 -11.49 -19.10
C ALA A 333 17.82 -12.34 -18.35
N LEU A 334 19.09 -11.92 -18.34
CA LEU A 334 20.14 -12.59 -17.57
C LEU A 334 19.84 -12.56 -16.06
N THR A 335 19.42 -11.41 -15.54
CA THR A 335 19.04 -11.24 -14.12
C THR A 335 17.89 -12.16 -13.72
N ASN A 336 16.92 -12.35 -14.62
CA ASN A 336 15.77 -13.23 -14.45
C ASN A 336 16.09 -14.73 -14.70
N GLY A 337 17.36 -15.08 -14.90
CA GLY A 337 17.83 -16.47 -14.98
C GLY A 337 17.91 -17.06 -16.39
N LEU A 338 17.78 -16.27 -17.46
CA LEU A 338 18.14 -16.75 -18.80
C LEU A 338 19.66 -16.82 -18.96
N ARG A 339 20.14 -17.84 -19.66
CA ARG A 339 21.54 -17.92 -20.10
C ARG A 339 21.74 -17.22 -21.46
N ARG A 340 22.99 -16.88 -21.79
CA ARG A 340 23.33 -16.22 -23.07
C ARG A 340 22.93 -17.03 -24.29
N ASP A 341 23.09 -18.35 -24.24
CA ASP A 341 22.66 -19.28 -25.29
C ASP A 341 21.13 -19.30 -25.45
N GLU A 342 20.38 -19.22 -24.35
CA GLU A 342 18.91 -19.14 -24.41
C GLU A 342 18.42 -17.81 -24.99
N ILE A 343 19.10 -16.70 -24.67
CA ILE A 343 18.82 -15.39 -25.28
C ILE A 343 19.12 -15.43 -26.79
N ALA A 344 20.25 -16.02 -27.18
CA ALA A 344 20.60 -16.19 -28.59
C ALA A 344 19.56 -17.05 -29.33
N GLU A 345 19.11 -18.15 -28.72
CA GLU A 345 18.07 -19.01 -29.28
C GLU A 345 16.73 -18.28 -29.44
N ALA A 346 16.35 -17.44 -28.48
CA ALA A 346 15.15 -16.61 -28.57
C ALA A 346 15.22 -15.61 -29.75
N ILE A 347 16.38 -15.00 -29.97
CA ILE A 347 16.61 -14.11 -31.12
C ILE A 347 16.51 -14.91 -32.43
N MET A 348 17.11 -16.10 -32.51
CA MET A 348 17.03 -16.97 -33.70
C MET A 348 15.59 -17.38 -34.00
N HIS A 349 14.84 -17.83 -32.99
CA HIS A 349 13.44 -18.18 -33.16
C HIS A 349 12.60 -16.99 -33.65
N THR A 350 12.83 -15.81 -33.08
CA THR A 350 12.11 -14.59 -33.49
C THR A 350 12.43 -14.17 -34.93
N ALA A 351 13.62 -14.48 -35.45
CA ALA A 351 14.04 -14.16 -36.82
C ALA A 351 13.10 -14.74 -37.89
N ILE A 352 12.47 -15.89 -37.61
CA ILE A 352 11.53 -16.56 -38.52
C ILE A 352 10.25 -15.73 -38.73
N TYR A 353 9.84 -14.97 -37.71
CA TYR A 353 8.59 -14.21 -37.71
C TYR A 353 8.78 -12.70 -37.90
N ALA A 354 9.85 -12.15 -37.32
CA ALA A 354 10.18 -10.72 -37.38
C ALA A 354 11.18 -10.37 -38.51
N GLY A 355 11.77 -11.39 -39.14
CA GLY A 355 12.75 -11.25 -40.21
C GLY A 355 14.20 -11.14 -39.72
N VAL A 356 15.11 -11.59 -40.59
CA VAL A 356 16.57 -11.59 -40.34
C VAL A 356 17.13 -10.21 -40.00
N PRO A 357 16.72 -9.08 -40.63
CA PRO A 357 17.26 -7.76 -40.28
C PRO A 357 17.00 -7.34 -38.82
N ALA A 358 15.81 -7.65 -38.29
CA ALA A 358 15.47 -7.38 -36.90
C ALA A 358 16.32 -8.23 -35.94
N ALA A 359 16.51 -9.51 -36.28
CA ALA A 359 17.37 -10.42 -35.52
C ALA A 359 18.85 -10.02 -35.55
N ASN A 360 19.37 -9.56 -36.70
CA ASN A 360 20.75 -9.04 -36.79
C ASN A 360 20.95 -7.85 -35.84
N SER A 361 20.03 -6.89 -35.85
CA SER A 361 20.08 -5.73 -34.95
C SER A 361 19.99 -6.15 -33.48
N ALA A 362 19.17 -7.16 -33.18
CA ALA A 362 19.06 -7.72 -31.84
C ALA A 362 20.34 -8.43 -31.38
N PHE A 363 20.99 -9.21 -32.26
CA PHE A 363 22.27 -9.85 -31.96
C PHE A 363 23.38 -8.84 -31.71
N GLU A 364 23.46 -7.77 -32.50
CA GLU A 364 24.44 -6.71 -32.26
C GLU A 364 24.21 -6.03 -30.91
N THR A 365 22.96 -5.76 -30.55
CA THR A 365 22.62 -5.25 -29.20
C THR A 365 23.01 -6.23 -28.10
N ALA A 366 22.69 -7.52 -28.25
CA ALA A 366 23.01 -8.54 -27.26
C ALA A 366 24.53 -8.74 -27.08
N LYS A 367 25.29 -8.81 -28.19
CA LYS A 367 26.76 -8.88 -28.17
C LYS A 367 27.37 -7.71 -27.41
N ARG A 368 26.92 -6.49 -27.70
CA ARG A 368 27.38 -5.28 -26.99
C ARG A 368 27.12 -5.40 -25.50
N VAL A 369 25.90 -5.77 -25.10
CA VAL A 369 25.54 -5.94 -23.68
C VAL A 369 26.38 -7.02 -23.01
N PHE A 370 26.63 -8.15 -23.67
CA PHE A 370 27.46 -9.22 -23.12
C PHE A 370 28.91 -8.79 -22.95
N ALA A 371 29.48 -8.09 -23.93
CA ALA A 371 30.83 -7.55 -23.83
C ALA A 371 30.97 -6.54 -22.67
N GLU A 372 30.01 -5.62 -22.52
CA GLU A 372 29.98 -4.67 -21.39
C GLU A 372 29.90 -5.37 -20.01
N LEU A 373 29.29 -6.54 -19.92
CA LEU A 373 29.19 -7.32 -18.69
C LEU A 373 30.45 -8.18 -18.43
N ASP A 374 31.22 -8.51 -19.46
CA ASP A 374 32.45 -9.30 -19.35
C ASP A 374 33.66 -8.46 -18.91
N GLY A 375 33.60 -7.14 -19.08
CA GLY A 375 34.66 -6.18 -18.70
C GLY A 375 35.32 -5.53 -19.89
#